data_AF-A0A963K4L7-F1
#
_entry.id   AF-A0A963K4L7-F1
#
_cell.length_a   1.000
_cell.length_b   1.000
_cell.length_c   1.000
_cell.angle_alpha   90.00
_cell.angle_beta   90.00
_cell.angle_gamma   90.00
#
_symmetry.space_group_name_H-M   'P 1'
#
loop_
_entity.id
_entity.type
_entity.pdbx_description
1 polymer ?
#
loop_
_entity_poly.entity_id
_entity_poly.type
_entity_poly.pdbx_seq_one_letter_code
_entity_poly.pdbx_strand_id
1 'polypeptide(L)'
;MQPKAKTFRFRASSTEPWFATHSCLVILAVNWLAQGMRGMDPKELSFRLLLLCGLTGLLAAVLVAGPVAAPGPALLLGLGLAHSINFTLNGQLWVCLRYCPAYRQDPVVLATRTGALVRRVRRSTWLQEAVLIGSAARLRSLPGPRSDIDLRLIFPPGWSGWLRTNLLLLELRARALVVGLPLDLYAYDHPAQLRRFEQTEPLALVLDRQARLCRGFANRELVRIP
;
A
#
# COMPACT_ATOMS: atom_id res chain seq x y z
N MET A 1 -2.81 -2.66 25.61
CA MET A 1 -3.75 -2.85 24.49
C MET A 1 -3.70 -4.31 24.06
N GLN A 2 -4.80 -5.05 24.17
CA GLN A 2 -4.87 -6.37 23.53
C GLN A 2 -4.92 -6.17 22.01
N PRO A 3 -4.10 -6.89 21.21
CA PRO A 3 -4.15 -6.80 19.77
C PRO A 3 -5.53 -7.25 19.28
N LYS A 4 -6.14 -6.46 18.40
CA LYS A 4 -7.44 -6.80 17.79
C LYS A 4 -7.35 -8.18 17.14
N ALA A 5 -8.12 -9.14 17.64
CA ALA A 5 -8.16 -10.49 17.08
C ALA A 5 -8.76 -10.43 15.66
N LYS A 6 -7.91 -10.56 14.63
CA LYS A 6 -8.38 -10.78 13.26
C LYS A 6 -8.85 -12.22 13.15
N THR A 7 -10.12 -12.44 12.81
CA THR A 7 -10.68 -13.78 12.57
C THR A 7 -10.17 -14.31 11.24
N PHE A 8 -9.09 -15.09 11.28
CA PHE A 8 -8.64 -15.86 10.12
C PHE A 8 -9.49 -17.12 9.99
N ARG A 9 -10.12 -17.32 8.82
CA ARG A 9 -10.94 -18.52 8.54
C ARG A 9 -10.16 -19.83 8.57
N PHE A 10 -8.83 -19.75 8.45
CA PHE A 10 -7.94 -20.90 8.53
C PHE A 10 -7.23 -20.87 9.90
N ARG A 11 -7.66 -21.72 10.84
CA ARG A 11 -6.87 -22.06 12.03
C ARG A 11 -6.12 -23.34 11.72
N ALA A 12 -4.80 -23.30 11.74
CA ALA A 12 -4.00 -24.53 11.73
C ALA A 12 -4.35 -25.35 12.98
N SER A 13 -4.55 -26.66 12.80
CA SER A 13 -4.90 -27.59 13.88
C SER A 13 -3.68 -28.04 14.71
N SER A 14 -2.45 -27.70 14.28
CA SER A 14 -1.20 -28.03 14.98
C SER A 14 -0.22 -26.84 15.05
N THR A 15 0.67 -26.87 16.05
CA THR A 15 1.59 -25.78 16.42
C THR A 15 2.83 -25.67 15.51
N GLU A 16 3.29 -26.75 14.90
CA GLU A 16 4.47 -26.74 14.02
C GLU A 16 4.27 -25.99 12.67
N PRO A 17 3.20 -26.25 11.88
CA PRO A 17 2.93 -25.47 10.68
C PRO A 17 2.60 -24.00 11.01
N TRP A 18 2.23 -23.70 12.25
CA TRP A 18 2.02 -22.33 12.70
C TRP A 18 3.34 -21.54 12.74
N PHE A 19 4.42 -22.07 13.31
CA PHE A 19 5.71 -21.34 13.32
C PHE A 19 6.30 -21.16 11.91
N ALA A 20 6.22 -22.19 11.05
CA ALA A 20 6.71 -22.10 9.68
C ALA A 20 5.97 -21.02 8.87
N THR A 21 4.64 -20.95 8.99
CA THR A 21 3.80 -19.98 8.27
C THR A 21 3.91 -18.55 8.79
N HIS A 22 4.44 -18.35 10.01
CA HIS A 22 4.66 -17.03 10.61
C HIS A 22 6.12 -16.57 10.53
N SER A 23 6.99 -17.31 9.83
CA SER A 23 8.36 -16.85 9.58
C SER A 23 8.37 -15.64 8.65
N CYS A 24 9.31 -14.71 8.89
CA CYS A 24 9.51 -13.55 8.02
C CYS A 24 9.70 -13.91 6.56
N LEU A 25 10.47 -14.98 6.30
CA LEU A 25 10.75 -15.46 4.96
C LEU A 25 9.47 -15.90 4.25
N VAL A 26 8.61 -16.67 4.92
CA VAL A 26 7.33 -17.12 4.33
C VAL A 26 6.40 -15.94 4.10
N ILE A 27 6.30 -15.00 5.03
CA ILE A 27 5.49 -13.79 4.86
C ILE A 27 5.99 -12.98 3.65
N LEU A 28 7.29 -12.78 3.52
CA LEU A 28 7.88 -12.07 2.38
C LEU A 28 7.65 -12.83 1.07
N ALA A 29 7.84 -14.15 1.04
CA ALA A 29 7.63 -14.97 -0.14
C ALA A 29 6.16 -14.94 -0.62
N VAL A 30 5.21 -15.12 0.30
CA VAL A 30 3.78 -15.05 -0.02
C VAL A 30 3.39 -13.67 -0.54
N ASN A 31 3.88 -12.60 0.08
CA ASN A 31 3.59 -11.24 -0.39
C ASN A 31 4.33 -10.89 -1.69
N TRP A 32 5.53 -11.45 -1.92
CA TRP A 32 6.24 -11.32 -3.20
C TRP A 32 5.45 -11.98 -4.32
N LEU A 33 4.90 -13.19 -4.09
CA LEU A 33 4.02 -13.86 -5.05
C LEU A 33 2.71 -13.09 -5.27
N ALA A 34 2.02 -12.71 -4.20
CA ALA A 34 0.72 -12.05 -4.27
C ALA A 34 0.79 -10.56 -4.66
N GLN A 35 1.98 -9.97 -4.62
CA GLN A 35 2.28 -8.57 -4.94
C GLN A 35 1.47 -7.54 -4.11
N GLY A 36 0.77 -7.93 -3.05
CA GLY A 36 -0.18 -7.02 -2.40
C GLY A 36 -1.25 -6.50 -3.38
N MET A 37 -1.73 -7.36 -4.29
CA MET A 37 -2.84 -7.00 -5.20
C MET A 37 -4.21 -7.28 -4.58
N ARG A 38 -4.25 -7.99 -3.44
CA ARG A 38 -5.50 -8.38 -2.79
C ARG A 38 -6.24 -7.14 -2.28
N GLY A 39 -7.42 -6.89 -2.84
CA GLY A 39 -8.26 -5.76 -2.47
C GLY A 39 -7.91 -4.45 -3.18
N MET A 40 -6.98 -4.47 -4.14
CA MET A 40 -6.69 -3.32 -5.00
C MET A 40 -7.90 -2.98 -5.87
N ASP A 41 -8.14 -1.69 -6.10
CA ASP A 41 -9.17 -1.22 -7.04
C ASP A 41 -8.81 -1.64 -8.48
N PRO A 42 -9.79 -1.98 -9.33
CA PRO A 42 -9.53 -2.34 -10.74
C PRO A 42 -8.74 -1.28 -11.52
N LYS A 43 -8.92 0.02 -11.25
CA LYS A 43 -8.18 1.10 -11.91
C LYS A 43 -6.71 1.13 -11.52
N GLU A 44 -6.40 0.87 -10.25
CA GLU A 44 -5.02 0.77 -9.80
C GLU A 44 -4.39 -0.54 -10.32
N LEU A 45 -5.15 -1.64 -10.28
CA LEU A 45 -4.70 -2.95 -10.76
C LEU A 45 -4.35 -2.92 -12.25
N SER A 46 -5.17 -2.27 -13.08
CA SER A 46 -4.90 -2.16 -14.52
C SER A 46 -3.60 -1.42 -14.79
N PHE A 47 -3.35 -0.29 -14.11
CA PHE A 47 -2.09 0.44 -14.22
C PHE A 47 -0.90 -0.44 -13.80
N ARG A 48 -1.04 -1.20 -12.70
CA ARG A 48 0.02 -2.06 -12.18
C ARG A 48 0.37 -3.20 -13.13
N LEU A 49 -0.63 -3.82 -13.75
CA LEU A 49 -0.42 -4.87 -14.75
C LEU A 49 0.25 -4.30 -16.01
N LEU A 50 -0.19 -3.11 -16.48
CA LEU A 50 0.46 -2.42 -17.60
C LEU A 50 1.93 -2.10 -17.31
N LEU A 51 2.23 -1.60 -16.12
CA LEU A 51 3.60 -1.32 -15.68
C LEU A 51 4.45 -2.60 -15.63
N LEU A 52 3.92 -3.68 -15.08
CA LEU A 52 4.61 -4.98 -15.01
C LEU A 52 4.91 -5.53 -16.40
N CYS A 53 3.92 -5.53 -17.30
CA CYS A 53 4.10 -5.98 -18.68
C CYS A 53 5.12 -5.12 -19.43
N GLY A 54 5.03 -3.79 -19.31
CA GLY A 54 5.97 -2.86 -19.94
C GLY A 54 7.40 -3.04 -19.44
N LEU A 55 7.60 -3.17 -18.13
CA LEU A 55 8.93 -3.39 -17.54
C LEU A 55 9.49 -4.77 -17.91
N THR A 56 8.63 -5.80 -17.96
CA THR A 56 9.00 -7.15 -18.40
C THR A 56 9.52 -7.12 -19.84
N GLY A 57 8.77 -6.48 -20.76
CA GLY A 57 9.18 -6.34 -22.15
C GLY A 57 10.49 -5.57 -22.32
N LEU A 58 10.65 -4.46 -21.58
CA LEU A 58 11.88 -3.66 -21.60
C LEU A 58 13.10 -4.48 -21.14
N LEU A 59 13.00 -5.16 -19.99
CA LEU A 59 14.10 -5.95 -19.44
C LEU A 59 14.43 -7.15 -20.33
N ALA A 60 13.41 -7.84 -20.87
CA ALA A 60 13.61 -8.92 -21.82
C ALA A 60 14.33 -8.44 -23.09
N ALA A 61 13.96 -7.28 -23.63
CA ALA A 61 14.60 -6.69 -24.80
C ALA A 61 16.08 -6.37 -24.53
N VAL A 62 16.41 -5.81 -23.36
CA VAL A 62 17.80 -5.56 -22.95
C VAL A 62 18.59 -6.87 -22.85
N LEU A 63 18.01 -7.92 -22.28
CA LEU A 63 18.65 -9.23 -22.13
C LEU A 63 18.90 -9.95 -23.47
N VAL A 64 17.98 -9.79 -24.43
CA VAL A 64 18.12 -10.34 -25.80
C VAL A 64 19.13 -9.54 -26.63
N ALA A 65 19.17 -8.22 -26.47
CA ALA A 65 20.13 -7.38 -27.18
C ALA A 65 21.58 -7.62 -26.70
N GLY A 66 21.76 -8.08 -25.47
CA GLY A 66 23.04 -8.58 -24.96
C GLY A 66 23.28 -10.06 -25.30
N PRO A 67 24.51 -10.58 -25.10
CA PRO A 67 24.82 -11.99 -25.31
C PRO A 67 24.30 -12.91 -24.18
N VAL A 68 23.33 -12.44 -23.38
CA VAL A 68 22.99 -13.05 -22.08
C VAL A 68 21.99 -14.19 -22.21
N ALA A 69 20.96 -14.04 -23.04
CA ALA A 69 19.85 -15.01 -23.07
C ALA A 69 19.12 -15.06 -24.42
N ALA A 70 18.68 -16.26 -24.80
CA ALA A 70 17.70 -16.45 -25.88
C ALA A 70 16.34 -15.82 -25.50
N PRO A 71 15.44 -15.53 -26.47
CA PRO A 71 14.19 -14.80 -26.23
C PRO A 71 13.29 -15.38 -25.12
N GLY A 72 13.12 -16.70 -25.07
CA GLY A 72 12.30 -17.37 -24.05
C GLY A 72 12.82 -17.16 -22.62
N PRO A 73 14.07 -17.58 -22.32
CA PRO A 73 14.70 -17.31 -21.03
C PRO A 73 14.77 -15.82 -20.67
N ALA A 74 15.03 -14.93 -21.65
CA ALA A 74 15.05 -13.49 -21.43
C ALA A 74 13.69 -12.95 -20.97
N LEU A 75 12.58 -13.48 -21.50
CA LEU A 75 11.23 -13.11 -21.05
C LEU A 75 10.96 -13.56 -19.62
N LEU A 76 11.34 -14.80 -19.27
CA LEU A 76 11.17 -15.32 -17.89
C LEU A 76 12.01 -14.55 -16.88
N LEU A 77 13.27 -14.28 -17.21
CA LEU A 77 14.16 -13.47 -16.38
C LEU A 77 13.65 -12.03 -16.27
N GLY A 78 13.23 -11.42 -17.38
CA GLY A 78 12.62 -10.10 -17.41
C GLY A 78 11.38 -10.01 -16.53
N LEU A 79 10.51 -11.02 -16.56
CA LEU A 79 9.33 -11.10 -15.69
C LEU A 79 9.73 -11.21 -14.21
N GLY A 80 10.66 -12.10 -13.87
CA GLY A 80 11.14 -12.27 -12.50
C GLY A 80 11.77 -10.98 -11.92
N LEU A 81 12.57 -10.28 -12.74
CA LEU A 81 13.17 -9.00 -12.38
C LEU A 81 12.10 -7.90 -12.25
N ALA A 82 11.22 -7.74 -13.24
CA ALA A 82 10.15 -6.74 -13.21
C ALA A 82 9.21 -6.94 -12.01
N HIS A 83 8.85 -8.18 -11.72
CA HIS A 83 8.03 -8.56 -10.58
C HIS A 83 8.70 -8.25 -9.23
N SER A 84 10.02 -8.46 -9.14
CA SER A 84 10.81 -8.15 -7.94
C SER A 84 11.03 -6.66 -7.74
N ILE A 85 11.30 -5.91 -8.82
CA ILE A 85 11.37 -4.45 -8.81
C ILE A 85 10.03 -3.88 -8.37
N ASN A 86 8.93 -4.37 -8.97
CA ASN A 86 7.59 -3.93 -8.63
C ASN A 86 7.22 -4.26 -7.17
N PHE A 87 7.56 -5.45 -6.67
CA PHE A 87 7.37 -5.77 -5.25
C PHE A 87 8.06 -4.76 -4.31
N THR A 88 9.33 -4.46 -4.64
CA THR A 88 10.20 -3.63 -3.80
C THR A 88 9.77 -2.18 -3.84
N LEU A 89 9.68 -1.58 -5.03
CA LEU A 89 9.34 -0.17 -5.21
C LEU A 89 7.90 0.16 -4.81
N ASN A 90 6.99 -0.81 -4.88
CA ASN A 90 5.60 -0.60 -4.51
C ASN A 90 5.34 -0.69 -2.99
N GLY A 91 6.39 -0.54 -2.17
CA GLY A 91 6.31 -0.33 -0.72
C GLY A 91 5.95 -1.57 0.08
N GLN A 92 5.83 -2.75 -0.55
CA GLN A 92 5.39 -3.97 0.12
C GLN A 92 6.43 -4.51 1.09
N LEU A 93 7.72 -4.23 0.87
CA LEU A 93 8.80 -4.72 1.73
C LEU A 93 8.59 -4.32 3.20
N TRP A 94 8.43 -3.03 3.50
CA TRP A 94 8.24 -2.57 4.88
C TRP A 94 6.90 -2.98 5.48
N VAL A 95 5.84 -3.02 4.66
CA VAL A 95 4.53 -3.51 5.08
C VAL A 95 4.58 -4.99 5.48
N CYS A 96 5.45 -5.79 4.85
CA CYS A 96 5.66 -7.18 5.22
C CYS A 96 6.57 -7.31 6.45
N LEU A 97 7.66 -6.54 6.49
CA LEU A 97 8.63 -6.60 7.58
C LEU A 97 8.02 -6.23 8.93
N ARG A 98 6.93 -5.45 8.99
CA ARG A 98 6.25 -5.18 10.27
C ARG A 98 5.73 -6.43 10.99
N TYR A 99 5.52 -7.53 10.28
CA TYR A 99 5.12 -8.81 10.88
C TYR A 99 6.32 -9.55 11.50
N CYS A 100 7.54 -9.14 11.17
CA CYS A 100 8.75 -9.70 11.75
C CYS A 100 8.93 -9.27 13.21
N PRO A 101 9.28 -10.20 14.12
CA PRO A 101 9.55 -9.85 15.51
C PRO A 101 10.66 -8.79 15.69
N ALA A 102 11.67 -8.84 14.83
CA ALA A 102 12.81 -7.91 14.84
C ALA A 102 12.45 -6.50 14.36
N TYR A 103 11.37 -6.33 13.58
CA TYR A 103 10.97 -5.02 13.12
C TYR A 103 10.29 -4.24 14.25
N ARG A 104 10.83 -3.05 14.52
CA ARG A 104 10.26 -2.04 15.40
C ARG A 104 10.59 -0.67 14.82
N GLN A 105 9.61 0.22 14.88
CA GLN A 105 9.79 1.63 14.52
C GLN A 105 9.46 2.49 15.73
N ASP A 106 10.23 3.56 15.91
CA ASP A 106 9.92 4.59 16.90
C ASP A 106 8.58 5.26 16.53
N PRO A 107 7.57 5.24 17.42
CA PRO A 107 6.28 5.89 17.19
C PRO A 107 6.36 7.38 16.83
N VAL A 108 7.33 8.12 17.39
CA VAL A 108 7.52 9.56 17.12
C VAL A 108 8.05 9.77 15.71
N VAL A 109 9.02 8.96 15.30
CA VAL A 109 9.55 8.96 13.92
C VAL A 109 8.45 8.58 12.93
N LEU A 110 7.64 7.56 13.26
CA LEU A 110 6.50 7.15 12.44
C LEU A 110 5.48 8.27 12.29
N ALA A 111 5.09 8.94 13.39
CA ALA A 111 4.17 10.08 13.37
C ALA A 111 4.72 11.24 12.53
N THR A 112 6.02 11.55 12.65
CA THR A 112 6.70 12.61 11.89
C THR A 112 6.69 12.32 10.39
N ARG A 113 7.01 11.08 9.99
CA ARG A 113 6.98 10.64 8.59
C ARG A 113 5.56 10.64 8.03
N THR A 114 4.57 10.23 8.82
CA THR A 114 3.15 10.33 8.44
C THR A 114 2.73 11.78 8.22
N GLY A 115 3.15 12.71 9.09
CA GLY A 115 2.91 14.13 8.88
C GLY A 115 3.54 14.66 7.58
N ALA A 116 4.75 14.22 7.24
CA ALA A 116 5.40 14.56 5.98
C ALA A 116 4.66 14.00 4.75
N LEU A 117 4.18 12.75 4.84
CA LEU A 117 3.34 12.11 3.83
C LEU A 117 2.04 12.89 3.61
N VAL A 118 1.33 13.23 4.68
CA VAL A 118 0.09 14.04 4.64
C VAL A 118 0.34 15.39 3.96
N ARG A 119 1.41 16.12 4.34
CA ARG A 119 1.77 17.39 3.70
C ARG A 119 2.05 17.22 2.20
N ARG A 120 2.72 16.13 1.81
CA ARG A 120 3.00 15.85 0.39
C ARG A 120 1.72 15.62 -0.41
N VAL A 121 0.79 14.82 0.14
CA VAL A 121 -0.52 14.54 -0.48
C VAL A 121 -1.34 15.82 -0.61
N ARG A 122 -1.37 16.67 0.43
CA ARG A 122 -2.11 17.94 0.42
C ARG A 122 -1.63 18.93 -0.64
N ARG A 123 -0.33 18.93 -0.96
CA ARG A 123 0.26 19.76 -2.02
C ARG A 123 -0.23 19.37 -3.42
N SER A 124 -0.85 18.20 -3.61
CA SER A 124 -1.45 17.81 -4.88
C SER A 124 -2.76 18.56 -5.12
N THR A 125 -2.70 19.64 -5.90
CA THR A 125 -3.85 20.52 -6.19
C THR A 125 -4.97 19.84 -6.98
N TRP A 126 -4.62 18.84 -7.78
CA TRP A 126 -5.55 18.08 -8.63
C TRP A 126 -6.25 16.93 -7.89
N LEU A 127 -5.69 16.47 -6.77
CA LEU A 127 -6.26 15.38 -5.98
C LEU A 127 -7.37 15.93 -5.08
N GLN A 128 -8.56 15.34 -5.17
CA GLN A 128 -9.74 15.83 -4.48
C GLN A 128 -9.85 15.29 -3.05
N GLU A 129 -9.51 14.02 -2.87
CA GLU A 129 -9.84 13.27 -1.67
C GLU A 129 -8.75 12.28 -1.30
N ALA A 130 -8.46 12.24 0.01
CA ALA A 130 -7.54 11.30 0.62
C ALA A 130 -7.89 11.15 2.10
N VAL A 131 -7.72 9.94 2.62
CA VAL A 131 -8.07 9.61 4.02
C VAL A 131 -7.07 8.62 4.59
N LEU A 132 -6.67 8.85 5.84
CA LEU A 132 -5.99 7.85 6.67
C LEU A 132 -7.04 7.03 7.41
N ILE A 133 -6.86 5.71 7.44
CA ILE A 133 -7.73 4.79 8.18
C ILE A 133 -6.92 4.01 9.22
N GLY A 134 -7.59 3.15 9.99
CA GLY A 134 -6.94 2.26 10.94
C GLY A 134 -6.30 3.00 12.12
N SER A 135 -5.18 2.48 12.62
CA SER A 135 -4.52 3.02 13.82
C SER A 135 -4.02 4.45 13.62
N ALA A 136 -3.60 4.82 12.40
CA ALA A 136 -3.14 6.17 12.06
C ALA A 136 -4.26 7.22 12.10
N ALA A 137 -5.53 6.80 11.97
CA ALA A 137 -6.67 7.72 12.09
C ALA A 137 -6.97 8.11 13.55
N ARG A 138 -6.47 7.32 14.52
CA ARG A 138 -6.68 7.56 15.95
C ARG A 138 -5.64 8.57 16.45
N LEU A 139 -5.81 9.85 16.10
CA LEU A 139 -4.87 10.93 16.48
C LEU A 139 -4.66 11.12 17.99
N ARG A 140 -5.48 10.48 18.84
CA ARG A 140 -5.40 10.57 20.30
C ARG A 140 -4.27 9.74 20.91
N SER A 141 -3.63 8.86 20.14
CA SER A 141 -2.56 7.98 20.62
C SER A 141 -1.45 7.86 19.61
N LEU A 142 -0.21 7.73 20.07
CA LEU A 142 0.91 7.40 19.20
C LEU A 142 0.69 6.02 18.54
N PRO A 143 1.08 5.85 17.27
CA PRO A 143 1.04 4.55 16.60
C PRO A 143 1.84 3.51 17.37
N GLY A 144 1.45 2.24 17.27
CA GLY A 144 2.24 1.15 17.83
C GLY A 144 3.59 0.99 17.09
N PRO A 145 4.59 0.34 17.71
CA PRO A 145 5.92 0.16 17.13
C PRO A 145 5.96 -0.70 15.85
N ARG A 146 4.83 -1.32 15.48
CA ARG A 146 4.64 -2.13 14.27
C ARG A 146 3.41 -1.69 13.45
N SER A 147 2.89 -0.50 13.75
CA SER A 147 1.77 0.07 13.00
C SER A 147 2.21 0.37 11.56
N ASP A 148 1.35 0.04 10.62
CA ASP A 148 1.38 0.57 9.26
C ASP A 148 0.61 1.89 9.17
N ILE A 149 0.82 2.56 8.03
CA ILE A 149 0.05 3.72 7.63
C ILE A 149 -0.89 3.30 6.50
N ASP A 150 -2.18 3.19 6.80
CA ASP A 150 -3.21 2.95 5.81
C ASP A 150 -3.71 4.26 5.18
N LEU A 151 -3.15 4.63 4.04
CA LEU A 151 -3.57 5.82 3.27
C LEU A 151 -4.40 5.39 2.07
N ARG A 152 -5.57 6.01 1.90
CA ARG A 152 -6.47 5.78 0.76
C ARG A 152 -6.65 7.07 -0.02
N LEU A 153 -6.39 7.00 -1.32
CA LEU A 153 -6.68 8.09 -2.26
C LEU A 153 -7.97 7.77 -3.02
N ILE A 154 -8.67 8.80 -3.50
CA ILE A 154 -9.78 8.61 -4.43
C ILE A 154 -9.37 9.16 -5.79
N PHE A 155 -9.53 8.35 -6.84
CA PHE A 155 -9.22 8.78 -8.20
C PHE A 155 -10.06 10.02 -8.57
N PRO A 156 -9.43 11.11 -9.05
CA PRO A 156 -10.15 12.12 -9.80
C PRO A 156 -10.74 11.49 -11.08
N PRO A 157 -11.86 12.02 -11.58
CA PRO A 157 -12.47 11.50 -12.81
C PRO A 157 -11.54 11.67 -14.02
N GLY A 158 -11.70 10.79 -15.01
CA GLY A 158 -10.99 10.85 -16.29
C GLY A 158 -9.62 10.16 -16.31
N TRP A 159 -9.08 10.00 -17.52
CA TRP A 159 -7.83 9.27 -17.75
C TRP A 159 -6.61 9.98 -17.11
N SER A 160 -6.60 11.31 -17.11
CA SER A 160 -5.52 12.11 -16.52
C SER A 160 -5.48 11.97 -15.00
N GLY A 161 -6.66 11.91 -14.37
CA GLY A 161 -6.81 11.61 -12.94
C GLY A 161 -6.31 10.21 -12.60
N TRP A 162 -6.64 9.22 -13.43
CA TRP A 162 -6.13 7.86 -13.32
C TRP A 162 -4.60 7.79 -13.39
N LEU A 163 -3.99 8.36 -14.45
CA LEU A 163 -2.54 8.32 -14.62
C LEU A 163 -1.83 9.09 -13.49
N ARG A 164 -2.24 10.33 -13.20
CA ARG A 164 -1.61 11.16 -12.16
C ARG A 164 -1.69 10.54 -10.78
N THR A 165 -2.81 9.91 -10.44
CA THR A 165 -2.97 9.19 -9.18
C THR A 165 -2.01 8.01 -9.11
N ASN A 166 -1.96 7.18 -10.16
CA ASN A 166 -1.04 6.05 -10.18
C ASN A 166 0.44 6.44 -10.12
N LEU A 167 0.84 7.51 -10.81
CA LEU A 167 2.20 8.06 -10.69
C LEU A 167 2.49 8.58 -9.28
N LEU A 168 1.50 9.23 -8.64
CA LEU A 168 1.61 9.64 -7.24
C LEU A 168 1.73 8.44 -6.30
N LEU A 169 0.98 7.34 -6.53
CA LEU A 169 1.09 6.11 -5.75
C LEU A 169 2.51 5.54 -5.82
N LEU A 170 3.08 5.45 -7.03
CA LEU A 170 4.47 5.00 -7.23
C LEU A 170 5.47 5.91 -6.51
N GLU A 171 5.34 7.23 -6.66
CA GLU A 171 6.21 8.21 -6.00
C GLU A 171 6.18 8.03 -4.46
N LEU A 172 4.98 7.97 -3.88
CA LEU A 172 4.81 7.86 -2.44
C LEU A 172 5.33 6.53 -1.90
N ARG A 173 5.12 5.42 -2.61
CA ARG A 173 5.63 4.10 -2.23
C ARG A 173 7.15 4.00 -2.36
N ALA A 174 7.73 4.53 -3.42
CA ALA A 174 9.18 4.58 -3.58
C ALA A 174 9.83 5.44 -2.47
N ARG A 175 9.23 6.58 -2.13
CA ARG A 175 9.70 7.39 -0.99
C ARG A 175 9.57 6.64 0.33
N ALA A 176 8.43 5.97 0.55
CA ALA A 176 8.21 5.15 1.75
C ALA A 176 9.24 4.03 1.87
N LEU A 177 9.61 3.40 0.75
CA LEU A 177 10.71 2.43 0.69
C LEU A 177 12.03 3.05 1.16
N VAL A 178 12.42 4.20 0.62
CA VAL A 178 13.68 4.88 0.97
C VAL A 178 13.73 5.25 2.46
N VAL A 179 12.61 5.74 3.02
CA VAL A 179 12.59 6.17 4.43
C VAL A 179 12.23 5.05 5.41
N GLY A 180 11.98 3.82 4.97
CA GLY A 180 11.62 2.73 5.89
C GLY A 180 10.21 2.83 6.48
N LEU A 181 9.25 3.40 5.75
CA LEU A 181 7.87 3.58 6.20
C LEU A 181 6.98 2.42 5.74
N PRO A 182 6.30 1.69 6.65
CA PRO A 182 5.33 0.65 6.30
C PRO A 182 4.03 1.29 5.81
N LEU A 183 4.04 1.71 4.54
CA LEU A 183 2.94 2.43 3.90
C LEU A 183 2.03 1.46 3.14
N ASP A 184 0.86 1.18 3.70
CA ASP A 184 -0.25 0.54 3.02
C ASP A 184 -1.05 1.65 2.29
N LEU A 185 -0.74 1.84 1.02
CA LEU A 185 -1.35 2.88 0.18
C LEU A 185 -2.19 2.22 -0.91
N TYR A 186 -3.42 2.71 -1.16
CA TYR A 186 -4.25 2.31 -2.31
C TYR A 186 -5.07 3.49 -2.82
N ALA A 187 -5.50 3.43 -4.08
CA ALA A 187 -6.49 4.34 -4.63
C ALA A 187 -7.80 3.61 -4.97
N TYR A 188 -8.94 4.28 -4.77
CA TYR A 188 -10.27 3.76 -5.10
C TYR A 188 -10.96 4.66 -6.11
N ASP A 189 -11.80 4.05 -6.96
CA ASP A 189 -12.61 4.82 -7.90
C ASP A 189 -13.63 5.72 -7.17
N HIS A 190 -14.23 5.19 -6.11
CA HIS A 190 -15.32 5.86 -5.39
C HIS A 190 -15.13 5.82 -3.87
N PRO A 191 -15.51 6.90 -3.15
CA PRO A 191 -15.48 6.93 -1.69
C PRO A 191 -16.27 5.79 -1.05
N ALA A 192 -17.35 5.33 -1.69
CA ALA A 192 -18.18 4.24 -1.21
C ALA A 192 -17.40 2.95 -0.94
N GLN A 193 -16.26 2.72 -1.61
CA GLN A 193 -15.42 1.56 -1.36
C GLN A 193 -14.81 1.54 0.05
N LEU A 194 -14.73 2.70 0.72
CA LEU A 194 -14.29 2.77 2.12
C LEU A 194 -15.28 2.10 3.09
N ARG A 195 -16.51 1.76 2.63
CA ARG A 195 -17.49 1.00 3.41
C ARG A 195 -17.06 -0.44 3.71
N ARG A 196 -16.08 -0.97 2.97
CA ARG A 196 -15.51 -2.32 3.21
C ARG A 196 -14.61 -2.40 4.45
N PHE A 197 -14.15 -1.26 4.94
CA PHE A 197 -13.34 -1.19 6.16
C PHE A 197 -14.25 -1.23 7.40
N GLU A 198 -13.66 -1.33 8.58
CA GLU A 198 -14.44 -1.25 9.81
C GLU A 198 -15.06 0.15 9.94
N GLN A 199 -16.39 0.20 10.07
CA GLN A 199 -17.11 1.47 10.10
C GLN A 199 -17.09 2.15 11.47
N THR A 200 -16.72 1.42 12.53
CA THR A 200 -16.55 1.97 13.89
C THR A 200 -15.22 2.70 14.08
N GLU A 201 -14.25 2.51 13.18
CA GLU A 201 -12.98 3.24 13.24
C GLU A 201 -13.14 4.68 12.71
N PRO A 202 -12.40 5.65 13.27
CA PRO A 202 -12.39 7.00 12.73
C PRO A 202 -11.79 7.06 11.33
N LEU A 203 -12.20 8.06 10.56
CA LEU A 203 -11.59 8.43 9.28
C LEU A 203 -10.83 9.74 9.45
N ALA A 204 -9.51 9.71 9.30
CA ALA A 204 -8.70 10.92 9.37
C ALA A 204 -8.58 11.57 7.98
N LEU A 205 -9.29 12.68 7.80
CA LEU A 205 -9.39 13.40 6.54
C LEU A 205 -8.06 14.10 6.21
N VAL A 206 -7.41 13.65 5.13
CA VAL A 206 -6.22 14.26 4.57
C VAL A 206 -6.61 15.36 3.58
N LEU A 207 -7.55 15.03 2.68
CA LEU A 207 -8.16 15.91 1.67
C LEU A 207 -9.64 15.55 1.52
N ASP A 208 -10.50 16.55 1.39
CA ASP A 208 -11.92 16.37 1.04
C ASP A 208 -12.49 17.65 0.40
N ARG A 209 -11.95 18.03 -0.77
CA ARG A 209 -12.23 19.34 -1.40
C ARG A 209 -13.69 19.56 -1.74
N GLN A 210 -14.43 18.49 -2.03
CA GLN A 210 -15.84 18.54 -2.43
C GLN A 210 -16.79 18.09 -1.32
N ALA A 211 -16.27 17.88 -0.10
CA ALA A 211 -16.99 17.36 1.04
C ALA A 211 -17.72 16.01 0.77
N ARG A 212 -17.24 15.19 -0.20
CA ARG A 212 -17.88 13.90 -0.51
C ARG A 212 -17.60 12.89 0.59
N LEU A 213 -16.42 12.91 1.21
CA LEU A 213 -16.11 12.05 2.35
C LEU A 213 -16.94 12.46 3.57
N CYS A 214 -17.01 13.76 3.87
CA CYS A 214 -17.84 14.29 4.95
C CYS A 214 -19.31 13.90 4.79
N ARG A 215 -19.90 14.06 3.60
CA ARG A 215 -21.30 13.69 3.34
C ARG A 215 -21.49 12.16 3.34
N GLY A 216 -20.61 11.42 2.69
CA GLY A 216 -20.75 9.97 2.51
C GLY A 216 -20.53 9.14 3.78
N PHE A 217 -19.85 9.73 4.78
CA PHE A 217 -19.49 9.08 6.04
C PHE A 217 -19.88 9.92 7.27
N ALA A 218 -20.99 10.67 7.19
CA ALA A 218 -21.49 11.50 8.28
C ALA A 218 -21.78 10.72 9.59
N ASN A 219 -22.04 9.41 9.48
CA ASN A 219 -22.28 8.52 10.62
C ASN A 219 -21.00 7.97 11.26
N ARG A 220 -19.81 8.46 10.87
CA ARG A 220 -18.51 8.04 11.43
C ARG A 220 -17.82 9.21 12.12
N GLU A 221 -16.92 8.90 13.06
CA GLU A 221 -16.00 9.90 13.60
C GLU A 221 -15.05 10.37 12.49
N LEU A 222 -15.19 11.63 12.07
CA LEU A 222 -14.32 12.25 11.08
C LEU A 222 -13.31 13.13 11.80
N VAL A 223 -12.03 12.79 11.67
CA VAL A 223 -10.94 13.51 12.31
C VAL A 223 -10.25 14.37 11.26
N ARG A 224 -10.18 15.68 11.46
CA ARG A 224 -9.40 16.54 10.57
C ARG A 224 -7.96 16.55 11.05
N ILE A 225 -7.04 16.16 10.17
CA ILE A 225 -5.62 16.32 10.46
C ILE A 225 -5.32 17.83 10.35
N PRO A 226 -4.56 18.43 11.27
CA PRO A 226 -4.12 19.82 11.12
C PRO A 226 -3.27 19.98 9.85
#